data_AF-W1XDU0-F1
#
_entry.id   AF-W1XDU0-F1
#
_cell.length_a   1.000
_cell.length_b   1.000
_cell.length_c   1.000
_cell.angle_alpha   90.00
_cell.angle_beta   90.00
_cell.angle_gamma   90.00
#
_symmetry.space_group_name_H-M   'P 1'
#
loop_
_entity.id
_entity.type
_entity.pdbx_description
1 polymer ?
#
loop_
_entity_poly.entity_id
_entity_poly.type
_entity_poly.pdbx_seq_one_letter_code
_entity_poly.pdbx_strand_id
1 'polypeptide(L)'
;FIPKNPFADLTGANPTSIISVVIFAAFLGVAALKLLKDDVPKGERVLTAIDTLQSWVMKLVRLVMQLTPYGVLALMTKVVAGSNLQDIIKLGSFVVASYLGLLIMFAVHGLLLGINGVSPLKYFRKVWPVLTFAFTSRSSAASIPLNVEAQTRRLGVPESIASFAASFGATIGQNGCAGLYPAML
;
A
#
# COMPACT_ATOMS: atom_id res chain seq x y z
N PHE A 1 -10.09 -14.29 -9.22
CA PHE A 1 -9.29 -13.16 -9.77
C PHE A 1 -10.02 -12.41 -10.86
N ILE A 2 -10.77 -13.06 -11.76
CA ILE A 2 -11.69 -12.34 -12.66
C ILE A 2 -12.94 -11.94 -11.86
N PRO A 3 -13.30 -10.65 -11.75
CA PRO A 3 -14.46 -10.20 -11.00
C PRO A 3 -15.74 -10.71 -11.63
N LYS A 4 -16.58 -11.38 -10.84
CA LYS A 4 -17.96 -11.74 -11.26
C LYS A 4 -18.89 -10.52 -11.19
N ASN A 5 -18.66 -9.65 -10.22
CA ASN A 5 -19.37 -8.39 -10.05
C ASN A 5 -18.38 -7.33 -9.52
N PRO A 6 -17.86 -6.45 -10.39
CA PRO A 6 -16.87 -5.45 -9.98
C PRO A 6 -17.42 -4.46 -8.94
N PHE A 7 -18.73 -4.18 -8.95
CA PHE A 7 -19.35 -3.29 -7.96
C PHE A 7 -19.38 -3.90 -6.56
N ALA A 8 -19.59 -5.22 -6.46
CA ALA A 8 -19.48 -5.92 -5.18
C ALA A 8 -18.03 -5.98 -4.70
N ASP A 9 -17.05 -6.13 -5.60
CA ASP A 9 -15.64 -6.13 -5.22
C ASP A 9 -15.16 -4.74 -4.78
N LEU A 10 -15.75 -3.65 -5.28
CA LEU A 10 -15.46 -2.29 -4.79
C LEU A 10 -15.83 -2.09 -3.31
N THR A 11 -16.74 -2.90 -2.73
CA THR A 11 -17.07 -2.82 -1.30
C THR A 11 -16.13 -3.65 -0.42
N GLY A 12 -15.19 -4.40 -1.02
CA GLY A 12 -14.33 -5.33 -0.29
C GLY A 12 -15.04 -6.62 0.13
N ALA A 13 -16.08 -7.03 -0.60
CA ALA A 13 -16.87 -8.21 -0.26
C ALA A 13 -16.07 -9.53 -0.23
N ASN A 14 -14.93 -9.60 -0.93
CA ASN A 14 -14.11 -10.80 -1.03
C ASN A 14 -12.63 -10.53 -0.65
N PRO A 15 -11.90 -11.55 -0.16
CA PRO A 15 -10.45 -11.42 0.09
C PRO A 15 -9.63 -11.08 -1.17
N THR A 16 -10.15 -11.41 -2.35
CA THR A 16 -9.51 -11.14 -3.65
C THR A 16 -10.00 -9.86 -4.31
N SER A 17 -10.83 -9.06 -3.62
CA SER A 17 -11.46 -7.89 -4.22
C SER A 17 -10.46 -6.85 -4.74
N ILE A 18 -9.31 -6.63 -4.07
CA ILE A 18 -8.30 -5.66 -4.52
C ILE A 18 -7.77 -6.04 -5.92
N ILE A 19 -7.30 -7.27 -6.10
CA ILE A 19 -6.75 -7.73 -7.38
C ILE A 19 -7.84 -7.84 -8.46
N SER A 20 -9.07 -8.21 -8.10
CA SER A 20 -10.21 -8.21 -9.01
C SER A 20 -10.52 -6.80 -9.54
N VAL A 21 -10.53 -5.79 -8.65
CA VAL A 21 -10.72 -4.39 -9.03
C VAL A 21 -9.57 -3.88 -9.91
N VAL A 22 -8.32 -4.24 -9.61
CA VAL A 22 -7.16 -3.88 -10.45
C VAL A 22 -7.28 -4.46 -11.86
N ILE A 23 -7.65 -5.74 -11.99
CA ILE A 23 -7.84 -6.40 -13.29
C ILE A 23 -8.96 -5.71 -14.08
N PHE A 24 -10.09 -5.41 -13.43
CA PHE A 24 -11.19 -4.69 -14.05
C PHE A 24 -10.80 -3.27 -14.49
N ALA A 25 -10.07 -2.54 -13.64
CA ALA A 25 -9.57 -1.20 -13.96
C ALA A 25 -8.62 -1.21 -15.17
N ALA A 26 -7.80 -2.26 -15.33
CA ALA A 26 -6.95 -2.41 -16.50
C ALA A 26 -7.78 -2.56 -17.80
N PHE A 27 -8.86 -3.35 -17.80
CA PHE A 27 -9.76 -3.46 -18.95
C PHE A 27 -10.46 -2.13 -19.25
N LEU A 28 -10.92 -1.40 -18.22
CA LEU A 28 -11.48 -0.06 -18.40
C LEU A 28 -10.46 0.92 -18.99
N GLY A 29 -9.21 0.87 -18.54
CA GLY A 29 -8.13 1.68 -19.09
C GLY A 29 -7.88 1.40 -20.58
N VAL A 30 -7.83 0.13 -20.97
CA VAL A 30 -7.70 -0.26 -22.40
C VAL A 30 -8.91 0.22 -23.21
N ALA A 31 -10.12 0.11 -22.68
CA ALA A 31 -11.33 0.59 -23.34
C ALA A 31 -11.31 2.12 -23.50
N ALA A 32 -10.88 2.87 -22.49
CA ALA A 32 -10.73 4.32 -22.56
C ALA A 32 -9.70 4.75 -23.62
N LEU A 33 -8.58 4.04 -23.72
CA LEU A 33 -7.56 4.29 -24.75
C LEU A 33 -8.05 3.98 -26.17
N LYS A 34 -8.90 2.95 -26.34
CA LYS A 34 -9.55 2.68 -27.63
C LYS A 34 -10.56 3.78 -27.98
N LEU A 35 -11.39 4.20 -27.02
CA LEU A 35 -12.35 5.28 -27.21
C LEU A 35 -11.65 6.59 -27.61
N LEU A 36 -10.49 6.89 -27.05
CA LEU A 36 -9.69 8.06 -27.45
C LEU A 36 -9.26 8.01 -28.93
N LYS A 37 -9.00 6.82 -29.47
CA LYS A 37 -8.65 6.66 -30.89
C LYS A 37 -9.88 6.78 -31.79
N ASP A 38 -11.02 6.26 -31.35
CA ASP A 38 -12.26 6.23 -32.13
C ASP A 38 -13.00 7.59 -32.10
N ASP A 39 -12.98 8.28 -30.97
CA ASP A 39 -13.69 9.54 -30.71
C ASP A 39 -12.88 10.38 -29.70
N VAL A 40 -11.96 11.20 -30.21
CA VAL A 40 -11.01 12.00 -29.40
C VAL A 40 -11.74 12.84 -28.34
N PRO A 41 -12.80 13.63 -28.66
CA PRO A 41 -13.52 14.40 -27.66
C PRO A 41 -14.11 13.57 -26.52
N LYS A 42 -14.64 12.38 -26.80
CA LYS A 42 -15.19 11.51 -25.75
C LYS A 42 -14.10 10.84 -24.93
N GLY A 43 -13.02 10.36 -25.57
CA GLY A 43 -11.88 9.77 -24.87
C GLY A 43 -11.20 10.76 -23.92
N GLU A 44 -10.97 12.00 -24.35
CA GLU A 44 -10.38 13.06 -23.51
C GLU A 44 -11.24 13.37 -22.29
N ARG A 45 -12.57 13.40 -22.44
CA ARG A 45 -13.50 13.58 -21.31
C ARG A 45 -13.37 12.47 -20.27
N VAL A 46 -13.24 11.21 -20.73
CA VAL A 46 -13.05 10.07 -19.82
C VAL A 46 -11.74 10.19 -19.06
N LEU A 47 -10.64 10.50 -19.75
CA LEU A 47 -9.33 10.66 -19.11
C LEU A 47 -9.34 11.82 -18.11
N THR A 48 -9.92 12.96 -18.49
CA THR A 48 -10.05 14.14 -17.61
C THR A 48 -10.89 13.81 -16.37
N ALA A 49 -11.97 13.05 -16.52
CA ALA A 49 -12.80 12.63 -15.39
C ALA A 49 -12.01 11.73 -14.42
N ILE A 50 -11.24 10.77 -14.94
CA ILE A 50 -10.39 9.89 -14.11
C ILE A 50 -9.32 10.70 -13.38
N ASP A 51 -8.61 11.58 -14.08
CA ASP A 51 -7.58 12.44 -13.49
C ASP A 51 -8.15 13.36 -12.39
N THR A 52 -9.33 13.93 -12.64
CA THR A 52 -10.03 14.77 -11.66
C THR A 52 -10.42 13.98 -10.42
N LEU A 53 -11.01 12.78 -10.59
CA LEU A 53 -11.40 11.91 -9.48
C LEU A 53 -10.17 11.49 -8.65
N GLN A 54 -9.10 11.10 -9.33
CA GLN A 54 -7.85 10.68 -8.71
C GLN A 54 -7.23 11.83 -7.90
N SER A 55 -7.12 13.03 -8.49
CA SER A 55 -6.66 14.23 -7.80
C SER A 55 -7.54 14.59 -6.59
N TRP A 56 -8.85 14.40 -6.68
CA TRP A 56 -9.77 14.65 -5.57
C TRP A 56 -9.56 13.66 -4.42
N VAL A 57 -9.40 12.37 -4.73
CA VAL A 57 -9.05 11.33 -3.73
C VAL A 57 -7.73 11.68 -3.04
N MET A 58 -6.70 12.09 -3.78
CA MET A 58 -5.41 12.47 -3.18
C MET A 58 -5.51 13.68 -2.25
N LYS A 59 -6.42 14.63 -2.50
CA LYS A 59 -6.69 15.71 -1.53
C LYS A 59 -7.29 15.16 -0.24
N LEU A 60 -8.19 14.19 -0.30
CA LEU A 60 -8.74 13.53 0.87
C LEU A 60 -7.65 12.78 1.66
N VAL A 61 -6.76 12.06 0.96
CA VAL A 61 -5.62 11.36 1.60
C VAL A 61 -4.76 12.33 2.41
N ARG A 62 -4.51 13.54 1.89
CA ARG A 62 -3.76 14.57 2.61
C ARG A 62 -4.43 15.04 3.88
N LEU A 63 -5.76 15.18 3.88
CA LEU A 63 -6.50 15.51 5.09
C LEU A 63 -6.35 14.41 6.15
N VAL A 64 -6.43 13.14 5.73
CA VAL A 64 -6.24 12.00 6.63
C VAL A 64 -4.79 11.93 7.15
N MET A 65 -3.79 12.28 6.34
CA MET A 65 -2.39 12.34 6.76
C MET A 65 -2.16 13.33 7.91
N GLN A 66 -2.86 14.46 7.92
CA GLN A 66 -2.76 15.44 9.01
C GLN A 66 -3.22 14.84 10.35
N LEU A 67 -4.16 13.88 10.30
CA LEU A 67 -4.69 13.18 11.47
C LEU A 67 -3.91 11.91 11.83
N THR A 68 -2.99 11.47 10.98
CA THR A 68 -2.16 10.26 11.18
C THR A 68 -1.42 10.23 12.53
N PRO A 69 -0.77 11.31 13.04
CA PRO A 69 -0.09 11.22 14.32
C PRO A 69 -1.04 10.88 15.49
N TYR A 70 -2.26 11.41 15.48
CA TYR A 70 -3.28 11.09 16.49
C TYR A 70 -3.80 9.66 16.34
N GLY A 71 -4.00 9.20 15.10
CA GLY A 71 -4.38 7.82 14.81
C GLY A 71 -3.31 6.81 15.25
N VAL A 72 -2.04 7.08 14.95
CA VAL A 72 -0.89 6.28 15.39
C VAL A 72 -0.82 6.21 16.91
N LEU A 73 -0.97 7.35 17.60
CA LEU A 73 -0.99 7.39 19.05
C LEU A 73 -2.14 6.52 19.62
N ALA A 74 -3.36 6.71 19.13
CA ALA A 74 -4.52 5.95 19.59
C ALA A 74 -4.37 4.44 19.35
N LEU A 75 -3.89 4.04 18.17
CA LEU A 75 -3.65 2.64 17.81
C LEU A 75 -2.55 2.01 18.68
N MET A 76 -1.44 2.72 18.90
CA MET A 76 -0.36 2.24 19.77
C MET A 76 -0.82 2.08 21.21
N THR A 77 -1.55 3.06 21.75
CA THR A 77 -2.12 2.97 23.09
C THR A 77 -3.03 1.74 23.22
N LYS A 78 -3.90 1.49 22.24
CA LYS A 78 -4.76 0.30 22.21
C LYS A 78 -3.95 -1.00 22.21
N VAL A 79 -2.89 -1.07 21.41
CA VAL A 79 -2.02 -2.26 21.34
C VAL A 79 -1.32 -2.49 22.67
N VAL A 80 -0.75 -1.46 23.29
CA VAL A 80 -0.05 -1.56 24.57
C VAL A 80 -1.02 -1.94 25.69
N ALA A 81 -2.19 -1.33 25.76
CA ALA A 81 -3.19 -1.60 26.81
C ALA A 81 -3.79 -3.01 26.71
N GLY A 82 -3.92 -3.56 25.50
CA GLY A 82 -4.47 -4.91 25.27
C GLY A 82 -3.44 -6.03 25.33
N SER A 83 -2.15 -5.73 25.47
CA SER A 83 -1.08 -6.74 25.47
C SER A 83 -0.72 -7.15 26.90
N ASN A 84 -0.66 -8.46 27.17
CA ASN A 84 -0.22 -8.96 28.47
C ASN A 84 1.29 -9.21 28.48
N LEU A 85 1.98 -8.69 29.49
CA LEU A 85 3.43 -8.86 29.63
C LEU A 85 3.83 -10.34 29.78
N GLN A 86 2.98 -11.17 30.39
CA GLN A 86 3.25 -12.62 30.50
C GLN A 86 3.24 -13.32 29.14
N ASP A 87 2.36 -12.92 28.22
CA ASP A 87 2.31 -13.50 26.87
C ASP A 87 3.52 -13.09 26.04
N ILE A 88 4.00 -11.85 26.21
CA ILE A 88 5.22 -11.35 25.57
C ILE A 88 6.45 -12.13 26.04
N ILE A 89 6.56 -12.43 27.34
CA ILE A 89 7.69 -13.20 27.87
C ILE A 89 7.66 -14.64 27.37
N LYS A 90 6.49 -15.29 27.35
CA LYS A 90 6.32 -16.65 26.83
C LYS A 90 6.63 -16.76 25.35
N LEU A 91 6.34 -15.72 24.56
CA LEU A 91 6.60 -15.65 23.13
C LEU A 91 7.87 -14.86 22.79
N GLY A 92 8.71 -14.53 23.78
CA GLY A 92 9.80 -13.56 23.63
C GLY A 92 10.81 -13.94 22.55
N SER A 93 11.21 -15.22 22.49
CA SER A 93 12.12 -15.74 21.46
C SER A 93 11.53 -15.59 20.05
N PHE A 94 10.24 -15.86 19.88
CA PHE A 94 9.53 -15.70 18.61
C PHE A 94 9.43 -14.22 18.19
N VAL A 95 9.17 -13.32 19.15
CA VAL A 95 9.14 -11.87 18.90
C VAL A 95 10.51 -11.39 18.43
N VAL A 96 11.60 -11.77 19.12
CA VAL A 96 12.96 -11.41 18.73
C VAL A 96 13.30 -11.95 17.35
N ALA A 97 13.02 -13.23 17.08
CA ALA A 97 13.25 -13.83 15.77
C ALA A 97 12.48 -13.10 14.65
N SER A 98 11.22 -12.73 14.91
CA SER A 98 10.39 -11.97 13.97
C SER A 98 11.00 -10.59 13.65
N TYR A 99 11.44 -9.84 14.66
CA TYR A 99 12.07 -8.52 14.44
C TYR A 99 13.41 -8.63 13.72
N LEU A 100 14.22 -9.65 14.01
CA LEU A 100 15.46 -9.93 13.28
C LEU A 100 15.17 -10.24 11.81
N GLY A 101 14.17 -11.08 11.55
CA GLY A 101 13.73 -11.42 10.19
C GLY A 101 13.26 -10.19 9.41
N LEU A 102 12.44 -9.34 10.02
CA LEU A 102 12.01 -8.06 9.42
C LEU A 102 13.22 -7.14 9.14
N LEU A 103 14.19 -7.06 10.05
CA LEU A 103 15.38 -6.24 9.88
C LEU A 103 16.24 -6.74 8.70
N ILE A 104 16.43 -8.05 8.56
CA ILE A 104 17.11 -8.65 7.39
C ILE A 104 16.34 -8.33 6.10
N MET A 105 15.02 -8.48 6.10
CA MET A 105 14.18 -8.13 4.94
C MET A 105 14.37 -6.66 4.55
N PHE A 106 14.36 -5.73 5.50
CA PHE A 106 14.61 -4.31 5.24
C PHE A 106 16.04 -4.05 4.74
N ALA A 107 17.04 -4.78 5.24
CA ALA A 107 18.40 -4.70 4.75
C ALA A 107 18.52 -5.17 3.30
N VAL A 108 17.86 -6.26 2.92
CA VAL A 108 17.78 -6.74 1.52
C VAL A 108 17.12 -5.69 0.63
N HIS A 109 16.00 -5.08 1.05
CA HIS A 109 15.38 -3.99 0.29
C HIS A 109 16.32 -2.78 0.17
N GLY A 110 17.03 -2.43 1.23
CA GLY A 110 18.04 -1.38 1.21
C GLY A 110 19.18 -1.66 0.22
N LEU A 111 19.67 -2.90 0.19
CA LEU A 111 20.71 -3.33 -0.77
C LEU A 111 20.20 -3.22 -2.21
N LEU A 112 19.00 -3.73 -2.49
CA LEU A 112 18.37 -3.63 -3.82
C LEU A 112 18.22 -2.18 -4.26
N LEU A 113 17.80 -1.28 -3.37
CA LEU A 113 17.73 0.16 -3.67
C LEU A 113 19.12 0.72 -4.00
N GLY A 114 20.14 0.36 -3.22
CA GLY A 114 21.52 0.81 -3.44
C GLY A 114 22.09 0.36 -4.77
N ILE A 115 21.86 -0.90 -5.17
CA ILE A 115 22.28 -1.44 -6.47
C ILE A 115 21.62 -0.68 -7.63
N ASN A 116 20.37 -0.23 -7.45
CA ASN A 116 19.62 0.55 -8.45
C ASN A 116 19.89 2.06 -8.37
N GLY A 117 20.94 2.50 -7.65
CA GLY A 117 21.33 3.91 -7.56
C GLY A 117 20.45 4.77 -6.65
N VAL A 118 19.53 4.17 -5.88
CA VAL A 118 18.69 4.88 -4.92
C VAL A 118 19.33 4.82 -3.54
N SER A 119 19.62 5.98 -2.95
CA SER A 119 20.13 6.05 -1.58
C SER A 119 19.13 5.44 -0.58
N PRO A 120 19.47 4.32 0.10
CA PRO A 120 18.53 3.62 0.98
C PRO A 120 18.12 4.51 2.17
N LEU A 121 19.06 5.27 2.72
CA LEU A 121 18.79 6.17 3.84
C LEU A 121 17.81 7.29 3.46
N LYS A 122 17.96 7.88 2.26
CA LYS A 122 17.00 8.89 1.77
C LYS A 122 15.63 8.27 1.50
N TYR A 123 15.60 7.04 0.98
CA TYR A 123 14.35 6.31 0.75
C TYR A 123 13.59 6.08 2.07
N PHE A 124 14.21 5.43 3.06
CA PHE A 124 13.56 5.13 4.34
C PHE A 124 13.08 6.37 5.08
N ARG A 125 13.84 7.48 5.02
CA ARG A 125 13.42 8.77 5.59
C ARG A 125 12.16 9.32 4.93
N LYS A 126 12.02 9.16 3.60
CA LYS A 126 10.86 9.64 2.85
C LYS A 126 9.61 8.80 3.09
N VAL A 127 9.75 7.48 3.18
CA VAL A 127 8.62 6.54 3.37
C VAL A 127 8.27 6.28 4.84
N TRP A 128 9.01 6.84 5.79
CA TRP A 128 8.82 6.64 7.23
C TRP A 128 7.35 6.77 7.69
N PRO A 129 6.57 7.79 7.27
CA PRO A 129 5.16 7.89 7.69
C PRO A 129 4.27 6.75 7.18
N VAL A 130 4.59 6.19 6.00
CA VAL A 130 3.88 5.03 5.44
C VAL A 130 4.17 3.81 6.30
N LEU A 131 5.45 3.59 6.65
CA LEU A 131 5.88 2.44 7.45
C LEU A 131 5.28 2.47 8.86
N THR A 132 5.28 3.64 9.52
CA THR A 132 4.69 3.77 10.86
C THR A 132 3.19 3.56 10.81
N PHE A 133 2.48 4.17 9.85
CA PHE A 133 1.05 3.96 9.70
C PHE A 133 0.69 2.51 9.39
N ALA A 134 1.40 1.85 8.47
CA ALA A 134 1.18 0.45 8.13
C ALA A 134 1.42 -0.48 9.33
N PHE A 135 2.46 -0.22 10.11
CA PHE A 135 2.76 -0.95 11.34
C PHE A 135 1.65 -0.79 12.39
N THR A 136 1.19 0.44 12.65
CA THR A 136 0.18 0.69 13.69
C THR A 136 -1.23 0.31 13.27
N SER A 137 -1.60 0.54 12.02
CA SER A 137 -2.91 0.18 11.48
C SER A 137 -3.05 -1.32 11.23
N ARG A 138 -1.93 -2.04 11.10
CA ARG A 138 -1.87 -3.47 10.77
C ARG A 138 -2.62 -3.81 9.46
N SER A 139 -2.73 -2.85 8.54
CA SER A 139 -3.46 -3.01 7.28
C SER A 139 -2.66 -2.49 6.09
N SER A 140 -2.30 -3.41 5.19
CA SER A 140 -1.65 -3.07 3.92
C SER A 140 -2.59 -2.28 3.01
N ALA A 141 -3.86 -2.68 2.94
CA ALA A 141 -4.87 -2.02 2.11
C ALA A 141 -5.13 -0.57 2.56
N ALA A 142 -5.21 -0.33 3.87
CA ALA A 142 -5.40 1.03 4.41
C ALA A 142 -4.22 1.95 4.11
N SER A 143 -3.01 1.38 3.93
CA SER A 143 -1.81 2.15 3.64
C SER A 143 -1.63 2.51 2.16
N ILE A 144 -2.44 1.95 1.24
CA ILE A 144 -2.32 2.17 -0.21
C ILE A 144 -2.29 3.66 -0.56
N PRO A 145 -3.24 4.51 -0.13
CA PRO A 145 -3.27 5.89 -0.58
C PRO A 145 -2.06 6.69 -0.07
N LEU A 146 -1.64 6.42 1.17
CA LEU A 146 -0.44 7.01 1.78
C LEU A 146 0.84 6.57 1.06
N ASN A 147 0.90 5.31 0.63
CA ASN A 147 2.00 4.75 -0.14
C ASN A 147 2.09 5.40 -1.54
N VAL A 148 0.96 5.54 -2.24
CA VAL A 148 0.90 6.23 -3.54
C VAL A 148 1.39 7.67 -3.40
N GLU A 149 0.95 8.40 -2.38
CA GLU A 149 1.41 9.78 -2.15
C GLU A 149 2.92 9.87 -1.86
N ALA A 150 3.45 8.98 -1.04
CA ALA A 150 4.88 8.95 -0.75
C ALA A 150 5.70 8.65 -2.01
N GLN A 151 5.25 7.71 -2.84
CA GLN A 151 5.91 7.37 -4.10
C GLN A 151 5.87 8.53 -5.10
N THR A 152 4.72 9.18 -5.27
CA THR A 152 4.59 10.29 -6.24
C THR A 152 5.29 11.55 -5.76
N ARG A 153 4.95 12.06 -4.58
CA ARG A 153 5.40 13.39 -4.12
C ARG A 153 6.77 13.39 -3.48
N ARG A 154 7.16 12.30 -2.81
CA ARG A 154 8.46 12.25 -2.10
C ARG A 154 9.52 11.54 -2.91
N LEU A 155 9.16 10.49 -3.66
CA LEU A 155 10.09 9.70 -4.45
C LEU A 155 10.12 10.08 -5.94
N GLY A 156 9.14 10.84 -6.44
CA GLY A 156 9.10 11.31 -7.83
C GLY A 156 8.68 10.22 -8.82
N VAL A 157 8.04 9.14 -8.35
CA VAL A 157 7.56 8.05 -9.20
C VAL A 157 6.31 8.51 -9.96
N PRO A 158 6.18 8.22 -11.26
CA PRO A 158 4.95 8.48 -12.01
C PRO A 158 3.73 7.86 -11.34
N GLU A 159 2.63 8.59 -11.32
CA GLU A 159 1.42 8.24 -10.57
C GLU A 159 0.78 6.91 -11.00
N SER A 160 0.79 6.63 -12.31
CA SER A 160 0.33 5.36 -12.86
C SER A 160 1.12 4.17 -12.31
N ILE A 161 2.44 4.30 -12.21
CA ILE A 161 3.33 3.27 -11.67
C ILE A 161 3.11 3.13 -10.16
N ALA A 162 3.06 4.25 -9.43
CA ALA A 162 2.86 4.25 -7.99
C ALA A 162 1.53 3.61 -7.58
N SER A 163 0.43 3.98 -8.25
CA SER A 163 -0.92 3.44 -8.01
C SER A 163 -1.00 1.94 -8.29
N PHE A 164 -0.45 1.50 -9.43
CA PHE A 164 -0.43 0.10 -9.81
C PHE A 164 0.43 -0.74 -8.86
N ALA A 165 1.68 -0.32 -8.62
CA ALA A 165 2.61 -1.03 -7.75
C ALA A 165 2.10 -1.11 -6.30
N ALA A 166 1.53 -0.03 -5.76
CA ALA A 166 0.97 -0.02 -4.41
C ALA A 166 -0.22 -0.99 -4.26
N SER A 167 -1.14 -0.97 -5.23
CA SER A 167 -2.35 -1.81 -5.17
C SER A 167 -2.02 -3.28 -5.37
N PHE A 168 -1.17 -3.60 -6.35
CA PHE A 168 -0.74 -4.96 -6.63
C PHE A 168 0.13 -5.53 -5.51
N GLY A 169 1.07 -4.71 -5.00
CA GLY A 169 1.96 -5.06 -3.90
C GLY A 169 1.23 -5.34 -2.59
N ALA A 170 0.10 -4.68 -2.32
CA ALA A 170 -0.69 -4.93 -1.12
C ALA A 170 -1.27 -6.36 -1.04
N THR A 171 -1.45 -7.02 -2.19
CA THR A 171 -1.99 -8.40 -2.25
C THR A 171 -0.90 -9.44 -2.49
N ILE A 172 0.06 -9.17 -3.38
CA ILE A 172 1.06 -10.18 -3.81
C ILE A 172 2.43 -9.98 -3.16
N GLY A 173 2.78 -8.76 -2.74
CA GLY A 173 4.08 -8.42 -2.16
C GLY A 173 4.20 -8.71 -0.65
N GLN A 174 3.54 -9.76 -0.15
CA GLN A 174 3.39 -10.02 1.29
C GLN A 174 4.61 -10.72 1.92
N ASN A 175 5.80 -10.12 1.84
CA ASN A 175 7.05 -10.70 2.37
C ASN A 175 6.96 -11.15 3.84
N GLY A 176 6.23 -10.39 4.68
CA GLY A 176 5.99 -10.76 6.08
C GLY A 176 5.09 -12.00 6.22
N CYS A 177 3.85 -11.91 5.73
CA CYS A 177 2.83 -12.96 5.91
C CYS A 177 3.08 -14.23 5.09
N ALA A 178 3.69 -14.11 3.91
CA ALA A 178 3.92 -15.25 3.01
C ALA A 178 5.36 -15.78 3.07
N GLY A 179 6.34 -14.94 3.45
CA GLY A 179 7.74 -15.35 3.54
C GLY A 179 8.19 -15.62 4.97
N LEU A 180 8.11 -14.60 5.82
CA LEU A 180 8.69 -14.65 7.17
C LEU A 180 7.90 -15.55 8.12
N TYR A 181 6.59 -15.30 8.29
CA TYR A 181 5.78 -16.02 9.29
C TYR A 181 5.68 -17.53 9.05
N PRO A 182 5.48 -18.02 7.80
CA PRO A 182 5.44 -19.46 7.55
C PRO A 182 6.77 -20.16 7.80
N ALA A 183 7.90 -19.46 7.65
CA ALA A 183 9.24 -20.00 7.91
C ALA A 183 9.61 -20.02 9.40
N MET A 184 8.82 -19.37 10.26
CA MET A 184 9.00 -19.35 11.72
C MET A 184 8.09 -20.36 12.45
N LEU A 185 7.20 -21.04 11.71
CA LEU A 185 6.34 -22.14 12.18
C LEU A 185 6.96 -23.49 11.80
#